data_AF-A0A7J3VCI0-F1
#
_entry.id   AF-A0A7J3VCI0-F1
#
_cell.length_a   1.000
_cell.length_b   1.000
_cell.length_c   1.000
_cell.angle_alpha   90.00
_cell.angle_beta   90.00
_cell.angle_gamma   90.00
#
_symmetry.space_group_name_H-M   'P 1'
#
loop_
_entity.id
_entity.type
_entity.pdbx_description
1 polymer ?
#
loop_
_entity_poly.entity_id
_entity_poly.type
_entity_poly.pdbx_seq_one_letter_code
_entity_poly.pdbx_strand_id
1 'polypeptide(L)'
;MSQRGMIPLDEAKRAIESVSRRVALLHLSYAKAIIEELGEERGLELIAKAIKDYGVRIGEKTREEVLRLGLEPTPENFNAGESYRVPAFGMHDKIEIVKVNDEERVRIHGCILAKVWQEYGEERIGRLYCYMDVAKYMGYNPNYKQIHTKT
;
A
#
# COMPACT_ATOMS: atom_id res chain seq x y z
N MET A 1 2.32 36.76 2.66
CA MET A 1 1.01 36.20 3.05
C MET A 1 0.64 35.16 2.01
N SER A 2 0.64 33.87 2.36
CA SER A 2 0.25 32.82 1.41
C SER A 2 -1.21 33.01 1.01
N GLN A 3 -1.50 32.87 -0.27
CA GLN A 3 -2.87 32.79 -0.74
C GLN A 3 -3.52 31.59 -0.04
N ARG A 4 -4.49 31.86 0.86
CA ARG A 4 -5.19 30.81 1.60
C ARG A 4 -5.82 29.84 0.59
N GLY A 5 -5.37 28.58 0.61
CA GLY A 5 -6.00 27.48 -0.13
C GLY A 5 -5.12 26.70 -1.11
N MET A 6 -3.90 27.15 -1.43
CA MET A 6 -2.98 26.41 -2.30
C MET A 6 -1.67 26.08 -1.58
N ILE A 7 -1.23 24.83 -1.70
CA ILE A 7 0.08 24.36 -1.22
C ILE A 7 0.99 24.05 -2.42
N PRO A 8 2.29 24.43 -2.38
CA PRO A 8 3.24 24.02 -3.41
C PRO A 8 3.31 22.49 -3.54
N LEU A 9 3.43 21.97 -4.77
CA LEU A 9 3.46 20.52 -5.00
C LEU A 9 4.59 19.83 -4.23
N ASP A 10 5.77 20.45 -4.14
CA ASP A 10 6.89 19.87 -3.40
C ASP A 10 6.65 19.85 -1.89
N GLU A 11 5.88 20.81 -1.37
CA GLU A 11 5.43 20.79 0.03
C GLU A 11 4.44 19.64 0.25
N ALA A 12 3.48 19.46 -0.65
CA ALA A 12 2.53 18.34 -0.61
C ALA A 12 3.24 16.98 -0.69
N LYS A 13 4.23 16.84 -1.58
CA LYS A 13 5.06 15.63 -1.70
C LYS A 13 5.77 15.31 -0.40
N ARG A 14 6.44 16.30 0.22
CA ARG A 14 7.12 16.12 1.52
C ARG A 14 6.16 15.76 2.64
N ALA A 15 4.95 16.32 2.64
CA ALA A 15 3.93 15.98 3.63
C ALA A 15 3.49 14.51 3.50
N ILE A 16 3.20 14.04 2.28
CA ILE A 16 2.85 12.64 2.04
C ILE A 16 4.03 11.70 2.32
N GLU A 17 5.25 12.09 1.99
CA GLU A 17 6.46 11.33 2.33
C GLU A 17 6.59 11.18 3.85
N SER A 18 6.42 12.27 4.60
CA SER A 18 6.45 12.23 6.06
C SER A 18 5.41 11.26 6.64
N VAL A 19 4.17 11.31 6.15
CA VAL A 19 3.11 10.35 6.55
C VAL A 19 3.49 8.92 6.17
N SER A 20 4.02 8.71 4.97
CA SER A 20 4.46 7.38 4.49
C SER A 20 5.56 6.80 5.37
N ARG A 21 6.52 7.62 5.80
CA ARG A 21 7.58 7.21 6.74
C ARG A 21 6.99 6.85 8.11
N ARG A 22 6.00 7.61 8.60
CA ARG A 22 5.30 7.29 9.86
C ARG A 22 4.52 5.97 9.78
N VAL A 23 3.87 5.69 8.64
CA VAL A 23 3.18 4.39 8.43
C VAL A 23 4.18 3.24 8.41
N ALA A 24 5.34 3.41 7.75
CA ALA A 24 6.41 2.41 7.77
C ALA A 24 6.90 2.08 9.18
N LEU A 25 7.11 3.12 10.00
CA LEU A 25 7.50 2.98 11.40
C LEU A 25 6.39 2.32 12.22
N LEU A 26 5.14 2.74 12.03
CA LEU A 26 3.99 2.15 12.74
C LEU A 26 3.89 0.63 12.49
N HIS A 27 4.02 0.21 11.22
CA HIS A 27 4.06 -1.21 10.86
C HIS A 27 5.22 -1.93 11.55
N LEU A 28 6.43 -1.37 11.51
CA LEU A 28 7.59 -1.97 12.18
C LEU A 28 7.39 -2.09 13.69
N SER A 29 6.90 -1.03 14.35
CA SER A 29 6.70 -1.02 15.79
C SER A 29 5.71 -2.10 16.24
N TYR A 30 4.57 -2.23 15.55
CA TYR A 30 3.62 -3.30 15.86
C TYR A 30 4.17 -4.68 15.55
N ALA A 31 4.83 -4.85 14.39
CA ALA A 31 5.38 -6.14 14.00
C ALA A 31 6.45 -6.63 14.99
N LYS A 32 7.35 -5.75 15.42
CA LYS A 32 8.40 -6.10 16.40
C LYS A 32 7.82 -6.43 17.77
N ALA A 33 6.86 -5.64 18.26
CA ALA A 33 6.19 -5.91 19.53
C ALA A 33 5.46 -7.27 19.51
N ILE A 34 4.81 -7.61 18.38
CA ILE A 34 4.15 -8.90 18.20
C ILE A 34 5.15 -10.06 18.22
N ILE A 35 6.29 -9.92 17.53
CA ILE A 35 7.34 -10.96 17.49
C ILE A 35 8.02 -11.13 18.85
N GLU A 36 8.25 -10.03 19.57
CA GLU A 36 8.83 -10.04 20.92
C GLU A 36 7.93 -10.81 21.90
N GLU A 37 6.61 -10.59 21.84
CA GLU A 37 5.65 -11.23 22.74
C GLU A 37 5.36 -12.69 22.39
N LEU A 38 5.23 -13.01 21.10
CA LEU A 38 4.74 -14.32 20.63
C LEU A 38 5.82 -15.26 20.10
N GLY A 39 7.06 -14.76 19.95
CA GLY A 39 8.11 -15.41 19.19
C GLY A 39 7.92 -15.27 17.68
N GLU A 40 8.94 -15.68 16.93
CA GLU A 40 9.02 -15.43 15.50
C GLU A 40 7.89 -16.10 14.69
N GLU A 41 7.69 -17.41 14.85
CA GLU A 41 6.70 -18.16 14.06
C GLU A 41 5.28 -17.61 14.25
N ARG A 42 4.79 -17.59 15.50
CA ARG A 42 3.46 -17.09 15.82
C ARG A 42 3.30 -15.59 15.58
N GLY A 43 4.38 -14.82 15.77
CA GLY A 43 4.39 -13.40 15.50
C GLY A 43 4.19 -13.11 14.01
N LEU A 44 4.92 -13.80 13.14
CA LEU A 44 4.80 -13.67 11.68
C LEU A 44 3.40 -14.07 11.19
N GLU A 45 2.82 -15.15 11.74
CA GLU A 45 1.44 -15.56 11.43
C GLU A 45 0.43 -14.47 11.80
N LEU A 46 0.56 -13.89 12.99
CA LEU A 46 -0.36 -12.84 13.44
C LEU A 46 -0.20 -11.56 12.61
N ILE A 47 1.02 -11.16 12.26
CA ILE A 47 1.27 -10.02 11.37
C ILE A 47 0.63 -10.27 10.01
N ALA A 48 0.83 -11.44 9.41
CA ALA A 48 0.23 -11.78 8.12
C ALA A 48 -1.31 -11.73 8.18
N LYS A 49 -1.91 -12.22 9.26
CA LYS A 49 -3.36 -12.14 9.51
C LYS A 49 -3.83 -10.69 9.59
N ALA A 50 -3.14 -9.84 10.37
CA ALA A 50 -3.49 -8.44 10.53
C ALA A 50 -3.36 -7.65 9.21
N ILE A 51 -2.28 -7.87 8.47
CA ILE A 51 -2.07 -7.23 7.16
C ILE A 51 -3.12 -7.67 6.13
N LYS A 52 -3.51 -8.95 6.14
CA LYS A 52 -4.59 -9.45 5.30
C LYS A 52 -5.92 -8.77 5.64
N ASP A 53 -6.30 -8.70 6.91
CA ASP A 53 -7.51 -8.01 7.36
C ASP A 53 -7.50 -6.52 6.94
N TYR A 54 -6.38 -5.83 7.17
CA TYR A 54 -6.19 -4.45 6.73
C TYR A 54 -6.41 -4.28 5.21
N GLY A 55 -5.79 -5.13 4.39
CA GLY A 55 -5.97 -5.09 2.94
C GLY A 55 -7.43 -5.36 2.52
N VAL A 56 -8.07 -6.39 3.09
CA VAL A 56 -9.46 -6.74 2.78
C VAL A 56 -10.40 -5.57 3.06
N ARG A 57 -10.28 -4.89 4.20
CA ARG A 57 -11.11 -3.71 4.55
C ARG A 57 -10.99 -2.60 3.51
N ILE A 58 -9.78 -2.36 3.01
CA ILE A 58 -9.57 -1.39 1.94
C ILE A 58 -10.31 -1.83 0.67
N GLY A 59 -10.11 -3.08 0.27
CA GLY A 59 -10.75 -3.65 -0.92
C GLY A 59 -12.27 -3.61 -0.88
N GLU A 60 -12.88 -4.03 0.24
CA GLU A 60 -14.33 -4.00 0.46
C GLU A 60 -14.86 -2.58 0.38
N LYS A 61 -14.21 -1.61 1.03
CA LYS A 61 -14.62 -0.21 0.96
C LYS A 61 -14.54 0.34 -0.46
N THR A 62 -13.45 0.04 -1.18
CA THR A 62 -13.30 0.43 -2.58
C THR A 62 -14.40 -0.18 -3.44
N ARG A 63 -14.74 -1.47 -3.23
CA ARG A 63 -15.82 -2.15 -3.95
C ARG A 63 -17.16 -1.46 -3.73
N GLU A 64 -17.49 -1.14 -2.49
CA GLU A 64 -18.71 -0.40 -2.16
C GLU A 64 -18.77 0.96 -2.86
N GLU A 65 -17.65 1.69 -2.93
CA GLU A 65 -17.57 2.99 -3.61
C GLU A 65 -17.77 2.87 -5.11
N VAL A 66 -17.12 1.89 -5.75
CA VAL A 66 -17.26 1.61 -7.17
C VAL A 66 -18.71 1.23 -7.52
N LEU A 67 -19.33 0.34 -6.73
CA LEU A 67 -20.72 -0.05 -6.93
C LEU A 67 -21.69 1.12 -6.76
N ARG A 68 -21.43 2.05 -5.83
CA ARG A 68 -22.25 3.27 -5.66
C ARG A 68 -22.21 4.20 -6.88
N LEU A 69 -21.17 4.12 -7.69
CA LEU A 69 -21.04 4.86 -8.94
C LEU A 69 -21.72 4.15 -10.12
N GLY A 70 -22.34 2.99 -9.90
CA GLY A 70 -22.93 2.17 -10.97
C GLY A 70 -21.89 1.47 -11.85
N LEU A 71 -20.66 1.32 -11.34
CA LEU A 71 -19.56 0.66 -12.04
C LEU A 71 -19.39 -0.78 -11.55
N GLU A 72 -18.99 -1.65 -12.45
CA GLU A 72 -18.60 -3.02 -12.11
C GLU A 72 -17.22 -3.02 -11.41
N PRO A 73 -16.99 -3.88 -10.39
CA PRO A 73 -15.76 -3.92 -9.62
C PRO A 73 -14.62 -4.62 -10.38
N THR A 74 -14.23 -4.11 -11.55
CA THR A 74 -13.10 -4.61 -12.35
C THR A 74 -11.81 -3.86 -11.98
N PRO A 75 -10.61 -4.42 -12.28
CA PRO A 75 -9.34 -3.75 -12.01
C PRO A 75 -9.25 -2.33 -12.58
N GLU A 76 -9.87 -2.07 -13.73
CA GLU A 76 -9.90 -0.77 -14.41
C GLU A 76 -10.65 0.29 -13.59
N ASN A 77 -11.70 -0.14 -12.88
CA ASN A 77 -12.52 0.74 -12.04
C ASN A 77 -12.00 0.88 -10.60
N PHE A 78 -10.92 0.17 -10.22
CA PHE A 78 -10.40 0.17 -8.85
C PHE A 78 -10.14 1.58 -8.32
N ASN A 79 -9.56 2.44 -9.17
CA ASN A 79 -9.21 3.81 -8.81
C ASN A 79 -10.41 4.74 -8.68
N ALA A 80 -11.64 4.32 -9.01
CA ALA A 80 -12.83 5.14 -8.77
C ALA A 80 -13.22 5.22 -7.28
N GLY A 81 -12.73 4.30 -6.44
CA GLY A 81 -12.78 4.46 -4.98
C GLY A 81 -11.87 5.60 -4.48
N GLU A 82 -12.31 6.29 -3.43
CA GLU A 82 -11.68 7.52 -2.92
C GLU A 82 -11.16 7.36 -1.49
N SER A 83 -11.89 6.68 -0.59
CA SER A 83 -11.58 6.70 0.86
C SER A 83 -10.15 6.29 1.19
N TYR A 84 -9.62 5.31 0.46
CA TYR A 84 -8.31 4.70 0.71
C TYR A 84 -7.43 4.68 -0.55
N ARG A 85 -7.66 5.61 -1.47
CA ARG A 85 -6.85 5.73 -2.68
C ARG A 85 -5.39 5.99 -2.31
N VAL A 86 -4.47 5.26 -2.96
CA VAL A 86 -3.03 5.47 -2.77
C VAL A 86 -2.66 6.86 -3.30
N PRO A 87 -1.85 7.65 -2.57
CA PRO A 87 -1.40 8.95 -3.05
C PRO A 87 -0.68 8.87 -4.39
N ALA A 88 -0.98 9.81 -5.30
CA ALA A 88 -0.37 9.88 -6.62
C ALA A 88 1.11 10.32 -6.58
N PHE A 89 1.59 10.85 -5.46
CA PHE A 89 2.94 11.36 -5.27
C PHE A 89 3.38 11.24 -3.80
N GLY A 90 4.68 11.36 -3.55
CA GLY A 90 5.25 11.40 -2.19
C GLY A 90 5.37 10.05 -1.47
N MET A 91 4.81 8.96 -2.02
CA MET A 91 4.98 7.60 -1.47
C MET A 91 6.05 6.77 -2.22
N HIS A 92 6.53 7.27 -3.35
CA HIS A 92 7.50 6.65 -4.24
C HIS A 92 8.23 7.72 -5.07
N ASP A 93 9.37 7.36 -5.66
CA ASP A 93 10.16 8.27 -6.49
C ASP A 93 9.62 8.33 -7.93
N LYS A 94 9.20 7.18 -8.47
CA LYS A 94 8.72 7.05 -9.85
C LYS A 94 7.74 5.89 -9.98
N ILE A 95 6.68 6.10 -10.76
CA ILE A 95 5.85 5.03 -11.33
C ILE A 95 6.23 4.87 -12.79
N GLU A 96 6.33 3.63 -13.25
CA GLU A 96 6.62 3.28 -14.62
C GLU A 96 5.65 2.21 -15.11
N ILE A 97 5.04 2.43 -16.28
CA ILE A 97 4.27 1.40 -16.97
C ILE A 97 5.24 0.69 -17.92
N VAL A 98 5.36 -0.62 -17.78
CA VAL A 98 6.22 -1.47 -18.61
C VAL A 98 5.38 -2.53 -19.31
N LYS A 99 5.76 -2.89 -20.53
CA LYS A 99 5.16 -4.00 -21.27
C LYS A 99 6.04 -5.23 -21.13
N VAL A 100 5.52 -6.31 -20.56
CA VAL A 100 6.23 -7.59 -20.36
C VAL A 100 5.37 -8.70 -20.96
N ASN A 101 5.86 -9.38 -22.01
CA ASN A 101 5.10 -10.43 -22.72
C ASN A 101 3.68 -9.98 -23.13
N ASP A 102 3.58 -8.79 -23.72
CA ASP A 102 2.32 -8.14 -24.10
C ASP A 102 1.36 -7.75 -22.98
N GLU A 103 1.75 -7.91 -21.71
CA GLU A 103 1.01 -7.45 -20.55
C GLU A 103 1.56 -6.10 -20.05
N GLU A 104 0.68 -5.11 -19.85
CA GLU A 104 1.03 -3.87 -19.15
C GLU A 104 1.16 -4.13 -17.65
N ARG A 105 2.29 -3.71 -17.07
CA ARG A 105 2.59 -3.86 -15.65
C ARG A 105 3.05 -2.54 -15.08
N VAL A 106 2.77 -2.33 -13.80
CA VAL A 106 3.22 -1.15 -13.06
C VAL A 106 4.45 -1.49 -12.24
N ARG A 107 5.53 -0.71 -12.40
CA ARG A 107 6.72 -0.72 -11.55
C ARG A 107 6.75 0.54 -10.70
N ILE A 108 6.90 0.35 -9.40
CA ILE A 108 7.03 1.44 -8.43
C ILE A 108 8.48 1.46 -7.94
N HIS A 109 9.18 2.55 -8.22
CA HIS A 109 10.57 2.76 -7.85
C HIS A 109 10.67 3.65 -6.61
N GLY A 110 11.59 3.33 -5.71
CA GLY A 110 11.88 4.16 -4.54
C GLY A 110 10.75 4.27 -3.53
N CYS A 111 10.03 3.17 -3.26
CA CYS A 111 9.00 3.11 -2.22
C CYS A 111 9.52 3.66 -0.88
N ILE A 112 8.88 4.70 -0.36
CA ILE A 112 9.31 5.39 0.86
C ILE A 112 9.25 4.46 2.08
N LEU A 113 8.26 3.55 2.13
CA LEU A 113 8.16 2.58 3.22
C LEU A 113 9.34 1.62 3.19
N ALA A 114 9.72 1.13 2.01
CA ALA A 114 10.86 0.24 1.85
C ALA A 114 12.18 0.92 2.23
N LYS A 115 12.37 2.21 1.89
CA LYS A 115 13.54 2.99 2.32
C LYS A 115 13.65 3.04 3.84
N VAL A 116 12.55 3.30 4.56
CA VAL A 116 12.54 3.28 6.03
C VAL A 116 12.93 1.89 6.55
N TRP A 117 12.39 0.82 6.00
CA TRP A 117 12.75 -0.53 6.48
C TRP A 117 14.21 -0.89 6.21
N GLN A 118 14.79 -0.40 5.11
CA GLN A 118 16.22 -0.54 4.81
C GLN A 118 17.08 0.26 5.80
N GLU A 119 16.69 1.50 6.13
CA GLU A 119 17.38 2.32 7.14
C GLU A 119 17.45 1.62 8.50
N TYR A 120 16.44 0.81 8.84
CA TYR A 120 16.39 0.04 10.09
C TYR A 120 16.97 -1.37 9.97
N GLY A 121 17.32 -1.85 8.78
CA GLY A 121 17.76 -3.23 8.52
C GLY A 121 16.67 -4.28 8.76
N GLU A 122 15.40 -3.90 8.58
CA GLU A 122 14.22 -4.70 8.91
C GLU A 122 13.38 -5.05 7.67
N GLU A 123 14.00 -5.16 6.49
CA GLU A 123 13.29 -5.34 5.21
C GLU A 123 12.44 -6.61 5.19
N ARG A 124 12.89 -7.66 5.87
CA ARG A 124 12.17 -8.94 5.96
C ARG A 124 10.81 -8.78 6.64
N ILE A 125 10.78 -8.09 7.77
CA ILE A 125 9.55 -7.83 8.55
C ILE A 125 8.73 -6.72 7.86
N GLY A 126 9.40 -5.68 7.37
CA GLY A 126 8.77 -4.58 6.64
C GLY A 126 7.98 -5.07 5.43
N ARG A 127 8.56 -5.96 4.61
CA ARG A 127 7.94 -6.50 3.40
C ARG A 127 6.59 -7.20 3.66
N LEU A 128 6.33 -7.68 4.87
CA LEU A 128 5.03 -8.27 5.21
C LEU A 128 3.88 -7.29 4.95
N TYR A 129 4.10 -5.99 5.16
CA TYR A 129 3.11 -4.95 4.86
C TYR A 129 2.62 -5.00 3.42
N CYS A 130 3.52 -5.30 2.46
CA CYS A 130 3.18 -5.32 1.05
C CYS A 130 2.12 -6.38 0.73
N TYR A 131 1.95 -7.43 1.53
CA TYR A 131 0.89 -8.42 1.30
C TYR A 131 -0.53 -7.85 1.42
N MET A 132 -0.68 -6.64 1.97
CA MET A 132 -1.94 -5.90 1.93
C MET A 132 -2.43 -5.69 0.50
N ASP A 133 -1.54 -5.54 -0.48
CA ASP A 133 -1.90 -5.30 -1.88
C ASP A 133 -2.69 -6.47 -2.46
N VAL A 134 -2.22 -7.70 -2.22
CA VAL A 134 -2.90 -8.92 -2.68
C VAL A 134 -4.28 -9.02 -2.02
N ALA A 135 -4.33 -8.83 -0.70
CA ALA A 135 -5.56 -8.91 0.08
C ALA A 135 -6.59 -7.82 -0.33
N LYS A 136 -6.12 -6.61 -0.64
CA LYS A 136 -6.92 -5.48 -1.13
C LYS A 136 -7.59 -5.80 -2.44
N TYR A 137 -6.86 -6.33 -3.42
CA TYR A 137 -7.47 -6.70 -4.70
C TYR A 137 -8.46 -7.85 -4.56
N MET A 138 -8.17 -8.84 -3.70
CA MET A 138 -9.10 -9.95 -3.43
C MET A 138 -10.36 -9.51 -2.68
N GLY A 139 -10.24 -8.57 -1.75
CA GLY A 139 -11.39 -7.97 -1.04
C GLY A 139 -12.23 -7.08 -1.96
N TYR A 140 -11.59 -6.43 -2.94
CA TYR A 140 -12.28 -5.64 -3.96
C TYR A 140 -13.05 -6.52 -4.95
N ASN A 141 -12.41 -7.56 -5.47
CA ASN A 141 -13.04 -8.56 -6.32
C ASN A 141 -12.31 -9.91 -6.19
N PRO A 142 -12.99 -10.96 -5.70
CA PRO A 142 -12.36 -12.25 -5.43
C PRO A 142 -11.86 -12.99 -6.69
N ASN A 143 -12.28 -12.56 -7.88
CA ASN A 143 -11.81 -13.11 -9.15
C ASN A 143 -10.45 -12.55 -9.59
N TYR A 144 -9.93 -11.53 -8.92
CA TYR A 144 -8.66 -10.89 -9.24
C TYR A 144 -7.72 -10.88 -8.02
N LYS A 145 -6.42 -10.88 -8.31
CA LYS A 145 -5.38 -10.69 -7.29
C LYS A 145 -4.21 -9.94 -7.92
N GLN A 146 -3.64 -9.01 -7.17
CA GLN A 146 -2.37 -8.38 -7.54
C GLN A 146 -1.23 -9.35 -7.20
N ILE A 147 -0.26 -9.48 -8.10
CA ILE A 147 0.92 -10.32 -7.89
C ILE A 147 2.17 -9.46 -8.00
N HIS A 148 3.00 -9.46 -6.94
CA HIS A 148 4.34 -8.89 -7.00
C HIS A 148 5.26 -9.87 -7.71
N THR A 149 5.65 -9.56 -8.96
CA THR A 149 6.66 -10.32 -9.68
C THR A 149 8.05 -9.87 -9.26
N LYS A 150 8.98 -10.79 -9.03
CA LYS A 150 10.41 -10.44 -8.93
C LYS A 150 10.83 -9.82 -10.28
N THR A 151 11.42 -8.64 -10.22
CA THR A 151 12.20 -8.07 -11.32
C THR A 151 13.62 -8.57 -11.25
#